data_AF-A0A4C1S809-F1
#
_entry.id   AF-A0A4C1S809-F1
#
_cell.length_a   1.000
_cell.length_b   1.000
_cell.length_c   1.000
_cell.angle_alpha   90.00
_cell.angle_beta   90.00
_cell.angle_gamma   90.00
#
_symmetry.space_group_name_H-M   'P 1'
#
loop_
_entity.id
_entity.type
_entity.pdbx_description
1 polymer ?
#
loop_
_entity_poly.entity_id
_entity_poly.type
_entity_poly.pdbx_seq_one_letter_code
_entity_poly.pdbx_strand_id
1 'polypeptide(L)'
;MRDILKTPMNGYGEKALAITNNKGVEPAMEWLLAHADDPEVDVAQVVDSSAESSSAPVAGSSSDPAQAKSFKCDECGKLFKDQDEMEYHAAKTNHSSFSESTEEKKPLTEEEKRAQLALLEERMKQKRKEREEREKAEALERERLRIKSGKDLQDAKLRLQEQEMKKLVEQRRRDKIEDQKARERVKAQIEADRQARKLAVTGEKPPTPAPAPPPINSNPTPKISYDQARIQLRLPDGRTLSQTFGAKEQLAAVRLYLQMNATEFSQEGSFKLMTTFPKKIFTEDDFEKPLELLDSSTRGVAGTYVEQTEKIIVLPGLAILAPPSVYALCLGTGGRALFTALFED
;
A
#
# COMPACT_ATOMS: atom_id res chain seq x y z
N MET A 1 18.26 10.18 43.18
CA MET A 1 17.66 9.14 42.31
C MET A 1 17.05 7.98 43.10
N ARG A 2 16.45 8.27 44.26
CA ARG A 2 15.47 7.42 44.94
C ARG A 2 14.32 8.38 45.26
N ASP A 3 13.08 7.91 45.14
CA ASP A 3 11.80 8.61 45.46
C ASP A 3 10.84 8.81 44.26
N ILE A 4 10.58 7.76 43.46
CA ILE A 4 9.44 7.74 42.50
C ILE A 4 8.61 6.44 42.63
N LEU A 5 8.45 5.87 43.83
CA LEU A 5 7.58 4.68 43.99
C LEU A 5 6.76 4.74 45.29
N LYS A 6 6.10 5.88 45.53
CA LYS A 6 5.10 5.96 46.60
C LYS A 6 3.96 6.94 46.28
N THR A 7 3.25 6.69 45.19
CA THR A 7 1.87 7.19 45.04
C THR A 7 0.92 5.99 45.18
N PRO A 8 -0.04 6.04 46.12
CA PRO A 8 -1.03 4.97 46.26
C PRO A 8 -1.94 4.97 45.04
N MET A 9 -1.83 3.94 44.21
CA MET A 9 -2.67 3.63 43.03
C MET A 9 -4.12 3.29 43.40
N ASN A 10 -4.71 3.94 44.41
CA ASN A 10 -6.03 3.60 44.93
C ASN A 10 -7.13 4.62 44.60
N GLY A 11 -6.87 5.65 43.79
CA GLY A 11 -7.87 6.69 43.46
C GLY A 11 -8.23 6.84 41.97
N TYR A 12 -7.46 6.26 41.05
CA TYR A 12 -7.67 6.46 39.60
C TYR A 12 -8.86 5.65 39.07
N GLY A 13 -9.07 4.43 39.58
CA GLY A 13 -10.22 3.61 39.18
C GLY A 13 -11.57 4.22 39.57
N GLU A 14 -11.65 4.82 40.76
CA GLU A 14 -12.87 5.47 41.24
C GLU A 14 -13.20 6.73 40.43
N LYS A 15 -12.19 7.53 40.05
CA LYS A 15 -12.36 8.69 39.16
C LYS A 15 -12.85 8.28 37.78
N ALA A 16 -12.28 7.23 37.21
CA ALA A 16 -12.70 6.72 35.90
C ALA A 16 -14.16 6.23 35.93
N LEU A 17 -14.57 5.55 36.99
CA LEU A 17 -15.95 5.11 37.18
C LEU A 17 -16.92 6.27 37.40
N ALA A 18 -16.52 7.31 38.15
CA ALA A 18 -17.33 8.51 38.35
C ALA A 18 -17.56 9.30 37.05
N ILE A 19 -16.51 9.49 36.24
CA ILE A 19 -16.57 10.25 34.98
C ILE A 19 -17.37 9.47 33.92
N THR A 20 -17.20 8.14 33.89
CA THR A 20 -17.99 7.27 33.00
C THR A 20 -19.38 6.95 33.54
N ASN A 21 -19.78 7.55 34.67
CA ASN A 21 -21.08 7.37 35.32
C ASN A 21 -21.43 5.89 35.53
N ASN A 22 -20.46 5.11 36.02
CA ASN A 22 -20.57 3.67 36.31
C ASN A 22 -21.14 2.83 35.15
N LYS A 23 -20.89 3.23 33.89
CA LYS A 23 -21.39 2.52 32.70
C LYS A 23 -20.69 1.18 32.42
N GLY A 24 -19.70 0.80 33.24
CA GLY A 24 -19.01 -0.48 33.17
C GLY A 24 -17.49 -0.34 33.20
N VAL A 25 -16.81 -1.48 33.29
CA VAL A 25 -15.34 -1.54 33.40
C VAL A 25 -14.65 -1.15 32.09
N GLU A 26 -15.25 -1.44 30.94
CA GLU A 26 -14.67 -1.13 29.62
C GLU A 26 -14.57 0.38 29.35
N PRO A 27 -15.62 1.21 29.52
CA PRO A 27 -15.49 2.66 29.40
C PRO A 27 -14.51 3.27 30.39
N ALA A 28 -14.49 2.76 31.62
CA ALA A 28 -13.56 3.23 32.65
C ALA A 28 -12.10 2.91 32.27
N MET A 29 -11.86 1.76 31.66
CA MET A 29 -10.53 1.36 31.18
C MET A 29 -10.08 2.17 29.97
N GLU A 30 -10.99 2.47 29.03
CA GLU A 30 -10.70 3.34 27.89
C GLU A 30 -10.36 4.77 28.32
N TRP A 31 -11.07 5.29 29.33
CA TRP A 31 -10.77 6.59 29.92
C TRP A 31 -9.41 6.60 30.64
N LEU A 32 -9.09 5.55 31.39
CA LEU A 32 -7.78 5.39 32.06
C LEU A 32 -6.62 5.30 31.06
N LEU A 33 -6.82 4.61 29.93
CA LEU A 33 -5.81 4.51 28.88
C LEU A 33 -5.59 5.83 28.14
N ALA A 34 -6.67 6.59 27.92
CA ALA A 34 -6.59 7.90 27.27
C ALA A 34 -5.95 8.99 28.16
N HIS A 35 -5.97 8.80 29.49
CA HIS A 35 -5.46 9.76 30.48
C HIS A 35 -4.30 9.19 31.31
N ALA A 36 -3.59 8.18 30.79
CA ALA A 36 -2.48 7.51 31.47
C ALA A 36 -1.20 8.38 31.56
N ASP A 37 -1.07 9.38 30.69
CA ASP A 37 0.15 10.18 30.52
C ASP A 37 0.02 11.64 31.01
N ASP A 38 -1.11 12.04 31.61
CA ASP A 38 -1.31 13.39 32.18
C ASP A 38 -1.05 13.41 33.70
N PRO A 39 0.11 13.92 34.18
CA PRO A 39 0.47 13.95 35.60
C PRO A 39 -0.11 15.16 36.35
N GLU A 40 -1.28 15.69 35.95
CA GLU A 40 -1.85 16.89 36.57
C GLU A 40 -3.39 16.83 36.63
N VAL A 41 -3.93 15.85 37.37
CA VAL A 41 -5.29 15.94 37.91
C VAL A 41 -5.19 16.29 39.39
N ASP A 42 -5.04 17.58 39.61
CA ASP A 42 -4.95 18.24 40.90
C ASP A 42 -6.13 17.86 41.82
N VAL A 43 -5.79 17.58 43.08
CA VAL A 43 -6.73 17.14 44.11
C VAL A 43 -7.35 18.39 44.72
N ALA A 44 -8.53 18.78 44.24
CA ALA A 44 -9.30 19.84 44.89
C ALA A 44 -10.82 19.63 44.76
N GLN A 45 -11.42 19.33 45.91
CA GLN A 45 -12.78 19.67 46.35
C GLN A 45 -13.99 18.95 45.72
N VAL A 46 -14.47 17.94 46.46
CA VAL A 46 -15.88 17.87 46.85
C VAL A 46 -15.97 17.73 48.38
N VAL A 47 -16.16 18.87 49.05
CA VAL A 47 -16.86 19.00 50.34
C VAL A 47 -18.31 19.38 49.94
N ASP A 48 -19.40 18.85 50.51
CA ASP A 48 -19.79 18.97 51.92
C ASP A 48 -21.12 18.22 52.23
N SER A 49 -21.37 18.05 53.54
CA SER A 49 -22.62 17.72 54.29
C SER A 49 -22.87 16.24 54.62
N SER A 50 -22.93 15.75 55.88
CA SER A 50 -23.03 16.41 57.19
C SER A 50 -22.64 15.49 58.37
N ALA A 51 -21.94 16.07 59.37
CA ALA A 51 -22.01 15.96 60.86
C ALA A 51 -22.14 14.57 61.55
N GLU A 52 -21.50 14.25 62.69
CA GLU A 52 -21.02 15.11 63.78
C GLU A 52 -20.10 14.32 64.76
N SER A 53 -19.23 15.07 65.45
CA SER A 53 -18.83 14.91 66.87
C SER A 53 -17.69 13.98 67.28
N SER A 54 -16.56 14.66 67.49
CA SER A 54 -15.34 14.34 68.22
C SER A 54 -15.53 13.94 69.69
N SER A 55 -14.63 13.09 70.21
CA SER A 55 -13.77 13.40 71.38
C SER A 55 -12.74 12.28 71.65
N ALA A 56 -11.47 12.66 71.74
CA ALA A 56 -10.33 11.86 72.24
C ALA A 56 -10.25 11.95 73.79
N PRO A 57 -9.19 11.50 74.54
CA PRO A 57 -8.00 10.72 74.19
C PRO A 57 -7.59 9.65 75.26
N VAL A 58 -6.38 9.09 75.07
CA VAL A 58 -5.37 8.53 76.00
C VAL A 58 -5.34 7.05 76.45
N ALA A 59 -4.08 6.59 76.45
CA ALA A 59 -3.45 5.64 77.38
C ALA A 59 -3.38 4.16 76.97
N GLY A 60 -2.26 3.85 76.29
CA GLY A 60 -1.30 2.81 76.67
C GLY A 60 -1.80 1.45 77.15
N SER A 61 -1.47 0.41 76.39
CA SER A 61 -0.89 -0.80 76.97
C SER A 61 -0.14 -1.57 75.89
N SER A 62 1.19 -1.54 75.99
CA SER A 62 2.04 -2.64 75.57
C SER A 62 1.67 -3.86 76.41
N SER A 63 1.16 -4.90 75.76
CA SER A 63 1.10 -6.23 76.35
C SER A 63 1.31 -7.27 75.26
N ASP A 64 2.51 -7.86 75.25
CA ASP A 64 2.76 -9.22 74.78
C ASP A 64 1.60 -10.13 75.16
N PRO A 65 0.97 -10.84 74.21
CA PRO A 65 0.33 -12.10 74.50
C PRO A 65 1.32 -13.23 74.18
N ALA A 66 1.49 -14.13 75.14
CA ALA A 66 2.29 -15.33 75.04
C ALA A 66 2.05 -16.07 73.70
N GLN A 67 3.10 -16.26 72.92
CA GLN A 67 3.05 -16.99 71.65
C GLN A 67 2.59 -18.44 71.90
N ALA A 68 1.40 -18.78 71.42
CA ALA A 68 0.97 -20.17 71.28
C ALA A 68 1.94 -20.90 70.34
N LYS A 69 2.44 -22.05 70.78
CA LYS A 69 3.58 -22.73 70.13
C LYS A 69 3.19 -23.60 68.91
N SER A 70 1.91 -23.87 68.70
CA SER A 70 1.34 -24.42 67.46
C SER A 70 -0.19 -24.23 67.42
N PHE A 71 -0.77 -24.26 66.23
CA PHE A 71 -2.22 -24.15 66.02
C PHE A 71 -2.75 -25.40 65.33
N LYS A 72 -3.90 -25.92 65.74
CA LYS A 72 -4.57 -27.04 65.07
C LYS A 72 -5.87 -26.60 64.44
N CYS A 73 -6.14 -27.05 63.22
CA CYS A 73 -7.46 -26.96 62.60
C CYS A 73 -8.39 -28.00 63.23
N ASP A 74 -9.49 -27.59 63.84
CA ASP A 74 -10.43 -28.50 64.50
C ASP A 74 -11.26 -29.31 63.49
N GLU A 75 -11.43 -28.78 62.29
CA GLU A 75 -12.21 -29.40 61.21
C GLU A 75 -11.45 -30.55 60.51
N CYS A 76 -10.11 -30.53 60.57
CA CYS A 76 -9.25 -31.39 59.77
C CYS A 76 -8.07 -31.99 60.55
N GLY A 77 -7.93 -31.64 61.83
CA GLY A 77 -6.90 -32.14 62.75
C GLY A 77 -5.47 -31.77 62.40
N LYS A 78 -5.27 -30.83 61.45
CA LYS A 78 -3.94 -30.51 60.92
C LYS A 78 -3.25 -29.46 61.80
N LEU A 79 -2.04 -29.78 62.26
CA LEU A 79 -1.21 -28.90 63.09
C LEU A 79 -0.34 -27.98 62.21
N PHE A 80 -0.34 -26.70 62.53
CA PHE A 80 0.38 -25.60 61.89
C PHE A 80 1.41 -25.02 62.85
N LYS A 81 2.54 -24.58 62.28
CA LYS A 81 3.66 -24.10 63.07
C LYS A 81 3.58 -22.60 63.36
N ASP A 82 3.09 -21.83 62.39
CA ASP A 82 2.99 -20.37 62.44
C ASP A 82 1.58 -19.92 61.98
N GLN A 83 1.16 -18.72 62.41
CA GLN A 83 -0.11 -18.09 62.02
C GLN A 83 -0.27 -18.02 60.48
N ASP A 84 0.81 -17.72 59.75
CA ASP A 84 0.80 -17.64 58.28
C ASP A 84 0.44 -18.97 57.60
N GLU A 85 0.83 -20.10 58.22
CA GLU A 85 0.55 -21.44 57.71
C GLU A 85 -0.92 -21.83 57.97
N MET A 86 -1.49 -21.33 59.07
CA MET A 86 -2.90 -21.41 59.40
C MET A 86 -3.75 -20.60 58.41
N GLU A 87 -3.34 -19.36 58.11
CA GLU A 87 -4.02 -18.49 57.15
C GLU A 87 -4.00 -19.07 55.73
N TYR A 88 -2.86 -19.62 55.30
CA TYR A 88 -2.75 -20.31 54.01
C TYR A 88 -3.67 -21.54 53.95
N HIS A 89 -3.79 -22.28 55.05
CA HIS A 89 -4.71 -23.41 55.13
C HIS A 89 -6.17 -22.94 55.07
N ALA A 90 -6.53 -21.91 55.83
CA ALA A 90 -7.85 -21.29 55.78
C ALA A 90 -8.20 -20.82 54.37
N ALA A 91 -7.29 -20.17 53.65
CA ALA A 91 -7.52 -19.72 52.28
C ALA A 91 -7.67 -20.87 51.27
N LYS A 92 -7.00 -22.00 51.49
CA LYS A 92 -6.99 -23.12 50.55
C LYS A 92 -8.09 -24.15 50.78
N THR A 93 -8.46 -24.38 52.03
CA THR A 93 -9.47 -25.39 52.40
C THR A 93 -10.72 -24.78 53.02
N ASN A 94 -10.76 -23.47 53.24
CA ASN A 94 -11.89 -22.73 53.79
C ASN A 94 -12.30 -23.19 55.21
N HIS A 95 -11.35 -23.73 55.97
CA HIS A 95 -11.55 -24.07 57.38
C HIS A 95 -11.27 -22.83 58.25
N SER A 96 -12.10 -22.61 59.26
CA SER A 96 -12.07 -21.39 60.08
C SER A 96 -11.95 -21.64 61.58
N SER A 97 -12.20 -22.88 62.04
CA SER A 97 -11.98 -23.26 63.43
C SER A 97 -10.54 -23.71 63.66
N PHE A 98 -9.77 -22.89 64.37
CA PHE A 98 -8.41 -23.21 64.81
C PHE A 98 -8.31 -23.09 66.32
N SER A 99 -7.71 -24.09 66.97
CA SER A 99 -7.43 -24.09 68.41
C SER A 99 -5.93 -24.12 68.69
N GLU A 100 -5.51 -23.45 69.74
CA GLU A 100 -4.11 -23.40 70.18
C GLU A 100 -3.73 -24.74 70.83
N SER A 101 -2.68 -25.41 70.34
CA SER A 101 -2.21 -26.70 70.85
C SER A 101 -0.74 -26.59 71.24
N THR A 102 -0.32 -27.26 72.31
CA THR A 102 1.05 -27.18 72.85
C THR A 102 2.02 -28.21 72.24
N GLU A 103 1.63 -28.84 71.13
CA GLU A 103 2.43 -29.88 70.49
C GLU A 103 3.41 -29.24 69.49
N GLU A 104 4.65 -29.08 69.92
CA GLU A 104 5.74 -28.61 69.08
C GLU A 104 6.01 -29.66 67.98
N LYS A 105 5.64 -29.32 66.74
CA LYS A 105 5.97 -30.13 65.56
C LYS A 105 7.50 -30.24 65.47
N LYS A 106 8.04 -31.47 65.52
CA LYS A 106 9.48 -31.74 65.43
C LYS A 106 10.07 -30.92 64.27
N PRO A 107 10.94 -29.94 64.53
CA PRO A 107 11.45 -29.08 63.48
C PRO A 107 12.19 -29.94 62.45
N LEU A 108 11.77 -29.83 61.19
CA LEU A 108 12.44 -30.45 60.04
C LEU A 108 13.95 -30.19 60.17
N THR A 109 14.77 -31.24 60.10
CA THR A 109 16.23 -31.18 60.31
C THR A 109 16.83 -30.13 59.38
N GLU A 110 17.86 -29.43 59.85
CA GLU A 110 18.46 -28.33 59.07
C GLU A 110 18.97 -28.79 57.70
N GLU A 111 19.37 -30.05 57.56
CA GLU A 111 19.75 -30.67 56.28
C GLU A 111 18.57 -30.84 55.31
N GLU A 112 17.39 -31.28 55.78
CA GLU A 112 16.22 -31.47 54.93
C GLU A 112 15.68 -30.14 54.42
N LYS A 113 15.71 -29.08 55.25
CA LYS A 113 15.33 -27.72 54.82
C LYS A 113 16.29 -27.17 53.78
N ARG A 114 17.60 -27.38 53.97
CA ARG A 114 18.63 -26.96 52.99
C ARG A 114 18.46 -27.71 51.67
N ALA A 115 18.15 -29.01 51.71
CA ALA A 115 17.86 -29.80 50.51
C ALA A 115 16.59 -29.34 49.78
N GLN A 116 15.53 -29.00 50.52
CA GLN A 116 14.26 -28.54 49.94
C GLN A 116 14.39 -27.13 49.32
N LEU A 117 15.18 -26.25 49.95
CA LEU A 117 15.56 -24.95 49.38
C LEU A 117 16.42 -25.11 48.12
N ALA A 118 17.41 -26.01 48.13
CA ALA A 118 18.23 -26.30 46.95
C ALA A 118 17.38 -26.83 45.79
N LEU A 119 16.42 -27.74 46.04
CA LEU A 119 15.49 -28.25 45.02
C LEU A 119 14.58 -27.14 44.46
N LEU A 120 14.13 -26.22 45.32
CA LEU A 120 13.34 -25.05 44.92
C LEU A 120 14.17 -24.09 44.05
N GLU A 121 15.40 -23.80 44.46
CA GLU A 121 16.33 -22.95 43.70
C GLU A 121 16.67 -23.56 42.34
N GLU A 122 16.93 -24.87 42.28
CA GLU A 122 17.16 -25.59 41.03
C GLU A 122 15.95 -25.55 40.11
N ARG A 123 14.73 -25.77 40.65
CA ARG A 123 13.49 -25.67 39.87
C ARG A 123 13.24 -24.25 39.35
N MET A 124 13.55 -23.23 40.14
CA MET A 124 13.43 -21.82 39.71
C MET A 124 14.47 -21.47 38.65
N LYS A 125 15.70 -21.98 38.79
CA LYS A 125 16.77 -21.80 37.80
C LYS A 125 16.44 -22.52 36.49
N GLN A 126 15.86 -23.72 36.54
CA GLN A 126 15.37 -24.44 35.36
C GLN A 126 14.26 -23.64 34.65
N LYS A 127 13.26 -23.15 35.38
CA LYS A 127 12.19 -22.32 34.80
C LYS A 127 12.70 -21.00 34.19
N ARG A 128 13.72 -20.37 34.79
CA ARG A 128 14.36 -19.16 34.23
C ARG A 128 15.08 -19.47 32.92
N LYS A 129 15.84 -20.56 32.87
CA LYS A 129 16.53 -20.99 31.65
C LYS A 129 15.56 -21.35 30.53
N GLU A 130 14.50 -22.10 30.84
CA GLU A 130 13.46 -22.45 29.87
C GLU A 130 12.77 -21.19 29.30
N ARG A 131 12.47 -20.21 30.16
CA ARG A 131 11.90 -18.93 29.73
C ARG A 131 12.88 -18.16 28.82
N GLU A 132 14.15 -18.07 29.19
CA GLU A 132 15.17 -17.40 28.39
C GLU A 132 15.39 -18.07 27.02
N GLU A 133 15.41 -19.41 26.98
CA GLU A 133 15.51 -20.18 25.74
C GLU A 133 14.29 -19.98 24.85
N ARG A 134 13.08 -19.94 25.42
CA ARG A 134 11.85 -19.65 24.69
C ARG A 134 11.85 -18.24 24.12
N GLU A 135 12.17 -17.23 24.93
CA GLU A 135 12.25 -15.83 24.47
C GLU A 135 13.32 -15.66 23.37
N LYS A 136 14.46 -16.34 23.49
CA LYS A 136 15.50 -16.37 22.46
C LYS A 136 15.03 -17.06 21.18
N ALA A 137 14.29 -18.16 21.29
CA ALA A 137 13.72 -18.86 20.14
C ALA A 137 12.67 -18.00 19.41
N GLU A 138 11.76 -17.36 20.16
CA GLU A 138 10.75 -16.44 19.62
C GLU A 138 11.41 -15.21 18.97
N ALA A 139 12.50 -14.69 19.54
CA ALA A 139 13.26 -13.59 18.93
C ALA A 139 13.93 -14.02 17.60
N LEU A 140 14.52 -15.21 17.54
CA LEU A 140 15.10 -15.76 16.31
C LEU A 140 14.03 -16.05 15.25
N GLU A 141 12.87 -16.53 15.65
CA GLU A 141 11.73 -16.75 14.75
C GLU A 141 11.19 -15.44 14.19
N ARG A 142 11.03 -14.41 15.03
CA ARG A 142 10.60 -13.06 14.60
C ARG A 142 11.56 -12.48 13.57
N GLU A 143 12.87 -12.58 13.81
CA GLU A 143 13.88 -12.11 12.86
C GLU A 143 13.88 -12.94 11.55
N ARG A 144 13.71 -14.27 11.65
CA ARG A 144 13.54 -15.14 10.48
C ARG A 144 12.31 -14.76 9.66
N LEU A 145 11.19 -14.45 10.29
CA LEU A 145 9.95 -14.05 9.61
C LEU A 145 10.12 -12.71 8.88
N ARG A 146 10.86 -11.76 9.46
CA ARG A 146 11.21 -10.50 8.79
C ARG A 146 12.04 -10.74 7.53
N ILE A 147 13.06 -11.60 7.61
CA ILE A 147 13.89 -11.94 6.43
C ILE A 147 13.05 -12.70 5.39
N LYS A 148 12.23 -13.65 5.84
CA LYS A 148 11.39 -14.48 4.97
C LYS A 148 10.35 -13.63 4.23
N SER A 149 9.64 -12.73 4.91
CA SER A 149 8.66 -11.83 4.27
C SER A 149 9.30 -10.92 3.21
N GLY A 150 10.51 -10.40 3.46
CA GLY A 150 11.28 -9.66 2.44
C GLY A 150 11.64 -10.52 1.23
N LYS A 151 12.10 -11.76 1.45
CA LYS A 151 12.42 -12.71 0.38
C LYS A 151 11.19 -13.16 -0.39
N ASP A 152 10.07 -13.40 0.29
CA ASP A 152 8.82 -13.86 -0.31
C ASP A 152 8.23 -12.81 -1.26
N LEU A 153 8.36 -11.51 -0.96
CA LEU A 153 7.98 -10.43 -1.88
C LEU A 153 8.86 -10.40 -3.14
N GLN A 154 10.17 -10.58 -2.99
CA GLN A 154 11.09 -10.64 -4.13
C GLN A 154 10.82 -11.87 -5.00
N ASP A 155 10.63 -13.04 -4.38
CA ASP A 155 10.32 -14.30 -5.05
C ASP A 155 8.94 -14.23 -5.76
N ALA A 156 7.94 -13.60 -5.14
CA ALA A 156 6.64 -13.36 -5.78
C ALA A 156 6.76 -12.49 -7.04
N LYS A 157 7.58 -11.43 -6.99
CA LYS A 157 7.83 -10.56 -8.15
C LYS A 157 8.54 -11.32 -9.28
N LEU A 158 9.57 -12.10 -8.95
CA LEU A 158 10.28 -12.92 -9.93
C LEU A 158 9.36 -13.97 -10.55
N ARG A 159 8.53 -14.66 -9.75
CA ARG A 159 7.52 -15.61 -10.27
C ARG A 159 6.53 -14.96 -11.22
N LEU A 160 6.08 -13.74 -10.93
CA LEU A 160 5.15 -13.02 -11.82
C LEU A 160 5.82 -12.68 -13.15
N GLN A 161 7.05 -12.16 -13.13
CA GLN A 161 7.82 -11.88 -14.33
C GLN A 161 8.11 -13.14 -15.16
N GLU A 162 8.48 -14.25 -14.51
CA GLU A 162 8.69 -15.54 -15.17
C GLU A 162 7.40 -16.06 -15.83
N GLN A 163 6.25 -15.92 -15.19
CA GLN A 163 4.96 -16.31 -15.77
C GLN A 163 4.60 -15.45 -16.99
N GLU A 164 4.83 -14.15 -16.95
CA GLU A 164 4.64 -13.25 -18.10
C GLU A 164 5.54 -13.62 -19.27
N MET A 165 6.84 -13.82 -18.99
CA MET A 165 7.81 -14.24 -20.00
C MET A 165 7.46 -15.60 -20.60
N LYS A 166 7.03 -16.56 -19.78
CA LYS A 166 6.60 -17.89 -20.23
C LYS A 166 5.36 -17.80 -21.13
N LYS A 167 4.36 -16.99 -20.75
CA LYS A 167 3.17 -16.75 -21.58
C LYS A 167 3.53 -16.13 -22.92
N LEU A 168 4.46 -15.16 -22.96
CA LEU A 168 4.91 -14.54 -24.20
C LEU A 168 5.62 -15.53 -25.13
N VAL A 169 6.47 -16.40 -24.57
CA VAL A 169 7.16 -17.44 -25.34
C VAL A 169 6.17 -18.48 -25.88
N GLU A 170 5.20 -18.90 -25.07
CA GLU A 170 4.17 -19.84 -25.48
C GLU A 170 3.27 -19.26 -26.58
N GLN A 171 2.85 -17.99 -26.45
CA GLN A 171 2.11 -17.28 -27.49
C GLN A 171 2.90 -17.21 -28.79
N ARG A 172 4.17 -16.75 -28.74
CA ARG A 172 5.03 -16.71 -29.94
C ARG A 172 5.18 -18.09 -30.58
N ARG A 173 5.27 -19.16 -29.78
CA ARG A 173 5.36 -20.53 -30.30
C ARG A 173 4.04 -20.96 -30.94
N ARG A 174 2.90 -20.61 -30.34
CA ARG A 174 1.57 -20.90 -30.86
C ARG A 174 1.33 -20.18 -32.18
N ASP A 175 1.60 -18.88 -32.23
CA ASP A 175 1.46 -18.06 -33.43
C ASP A 175 2.33 -18.60 -34.56
N LYS A 176 3.57 -19.00 -34.27
CA LYS A 176 4.46 -19.63 -35.26
C LYS A 176 3.88 -20.94 -35.83
N ILE A 177 3.23 -21.75 -34.99
CA ILE A 177 2.60 -23.01 -35.44
C ILE A 177 1.33 -22.72 -36.24
N GLU A 178 0.53 -21.74 -35.83
CA GLU A 178 -0.69 -21.34 -36.53
C GLU A 178 -0.37 -20.71 -37.89
N ASP A 179 0.66 -19.87 -37.97
CA ASP A 179 1.19 -19.31 -39.22
C ASP A 179 1.71 -20.41 -40.16
N GLN A 180 2.46 -21.38 -39.63
CA GLN A 180 2.93 -22.52 -40.42
C GLN A 180 1.76 -23.32 -40.97
N LYS A 181 0.77 -23.65 -40.13
CA LYS A 181 -0.44 -24.36 -40.56
C LYS A 181 -1.24 -23.54 -41.58
N ALA A 182 -1.34 -22.23 -41.44
CA ALA A 182 -2.02 -21.37 -42.41
C ALA A 182 -1.31 -21.38 -43.76
N ARG A 183 0.03 -21.28 -43.76
CA ARG A 183 0.85 -21.39 -44.98
C ARG A 183 0.69 -22.76 -45.65
N GLU A 184 0.65 -23.83 -44.87
CA GLU A 184 0.42 -25.19 -45.38
C GLU A 184 -0.98 -25.35 -45.99
N ARG A 185 -2.02 -24.80 -45.36
CA ARG A 185 -3.39 -24.81 -45.93
C ARG A 185 -3.45 -24.08 -47.27
N VAL A 186 -2.84 -22.90 -47.37
CA VAL A 186 -2.79 -22.14 -48.63
C VAL A 186 -2.02 -22.92 -49.69
N LYS A 187 -0.88 -23.53 -49.33
CA LYS A 187 -0.09 -24.34 -50.26
C LYS A 187 -0.88 -25.55 -50.76
N ALA A 188 -1.60 -26.25 -49.88
CA ALA A 188 -2.44 -27.38 -50.25
C ALA A 188 -3.59 -26.95 -51.18
N GLN A 189 -4.19 -25.78 -50.94
CA GLN A 189 -5.25 -25.24 -51.80
C GLN A 189 -4.73 -24.87 -53.20
N ILE A 190 -3.53 -24.29 -53.30
CA ILE A 190 -2.87 -24.00 -54.59
C ILE A 190 -2.50 -25.30 -55.31
N GLU A 191 -2.02 -26.31 -54.58
CA GLU A 191 -1.67 -27.60 -55.19
C GLU A 191 -2.92 -28.32 -55.72
N ALA A 192 -4.02 -28.33 -54.96
CA ALA A 192 -5.30 -28.87 -55.40
C ALA A 192 -5.84 -28.14 -56.65
N ASP A 193 -5.83 -26.80 -56.68
CA ASP A 193 -6.24 -26.02 -57.87
C ASP A 193 -5.32 -26.30 -59.07
N ARG A 194 -4.00 -26.38 -58.84
CA ARG A 194 -3.01 -26.69 -59.87
C ARG A 194 -3.20 -28.10 -60.43
N GLN A 195 -3.50 -29.08 -59.58
CA GLN A 195 -3.78 -30.46 -60.00
C GLN A 195 -5.12 -30.53 -60.75
N ALA A 196 -6.18 -29.86 -60.28
CA ALA A 196 -7.47 -29.80 -60.95
C ALA A 196 -7.37 -29.16 -62.35
N ARG A 197 -6.65 -28.05 -62.49
CA ARG A 197 -6.40 -27.42 -63.80
C ARG A 197 -5.61 -28.33 -64.74
N LYS A 198 -4.61 -29.06 -64.24
CA LYS A 198 -3.87 -30.04 -65.05
C LYS A 198 -4.80 -31.12 -65.57
N LEU A 199 -5.63 -31.72 -64.71
CA LEU A 199 -6.58 -32.76 -65.12
C LEU A 199 -7.64 -32.24 -66.10
N ALA A 200 -8.10 -31.00 -65.94
CA ALA A 200 -9.03 -30.36 -66.87
C ALA A 200 -8.41 -30.05 -68.24
N VAL A 201 -7.10 -29.79 -68.32
CA VAL A 201 -6.38 -29.55 -69.59
C VAL A 201 -6.04 -30.85 -70.31
N THR A 202 -5.81 -31.95 -69.60
CA THR A 202 -5.50 -33.27 -70.22
C THR A 202 -6.76 -34.07 -70.62
N GLY A 203 -7.96 -33.64 -70.24
CA GLY A 203 -9.23 -34.21 -70.71
C GLY A 203 -9.80 -33.46 -71.92
N GLU A 204 -9.83 -34.09 -73.09
CA GLU A 204 -10.36 -33.52 -74.35
C GLU A 204 -11.88 -33.26 -74.35
N LYS A 205 -12.29 -32.03 -74.72
CA LYS A 205 -13.30 -31.62 -75.75
C LYS A 205 -13.97 -30.26 -75.43
N PRO A 206 -14.66 -29.58 -76.37
CA PRO A 206 -14.29 -29.00 -77.68
C PRO A 206 -14.48 -27.44 -77.65
N PRO A 207 -14.29 -26.65 -78.73
CA PRO A 207 -14.28 -25.19 -78.65
C PRO A 207 -15.72 -24.63 -78.51
N THR A 208 -15.91 -23.75 -77.52
CA THR A 208 -17.14 -22.95 -77.34
C THR A 208 -16.71 -21.47 -77.24
N PRO A 209 -17.47 -20.54 -77.82
CA PRO A 209 -16.93 -19.30 -78.39
C PRO A 209 -16.63 -18.21 -77.36
N ALA A 210 -15.84 -17.25 -77.84
CA ALA A 210 -15.32 -16.07 -77.14
C ALA A 210 -16.34 -15.38 -76.21
N PRO A 211 -15.95 -15.05 -74.97
CA PRO A 211 -16.64 -14.01 -74.21
C PRO A 211 -16.32 -12.65 -74.83
N ALA A 212 -17.38 -11.88 -75.08
CA ALA A 212 -17.33 -10.46 -75.41
C ALA A 212 -16.42 -9.67 -74.45
N PRO A 213 -15.80 -8.57 -74.90
CA PRO A 213 -14.97 -7.74 -74.03
C PRO A 213 -15.81 -7.25 -72.84
N PRO A 214 -15.32 -7.35 -71.59
CA PRO A 214 -16.02 -6.75 -70.47
C PRO A 214 -16.14 -5.24 -70.70
N PRO A 215 -17.25 -4.60 -70.27
CA PRO A 215 -17.31 -3.15 -70.27
C PRO A 215 -16.12 -2.63 -69.47
N ILE A 216 -15.44 -1.64 -70.04
CA ILE A 216 -14.40 -0.88 -69.37
C ILE A 216 -15.11 -0.11 -68.25
N ASN A 217 -15.24 -0.73 -67.10
CA ASN A 217 -15.55 -0.04 -65.86
C ASN A 217 -14.35 0.88 -65.62
N SER A 218 -14.53 2.14 -65.99
CA SER A 218 -13.73 3.25 -65.50
C SER A 218 -13.94 3.28 -63.99
N ASN A 219 -13.08 2.56 -63.26
CA ASN A 219 -12.92 2.82 -61.84
C ASN A 219 -12.63 4.31 -61.70
N PRO A 220 -13.48 5.10 -61.01
CA PRO A 220 -13.08 6.44 -60.66
C PRO A 220 -11.81 6.33 -59.83
N THR A 221 -10.84 7.17 -60.16
CA THR A 221 -9.69 7.46 -59.31
C THR A 221 -10.13 7.50 -57.84
N PRO A 222 -9.50 6.73 -56.94
CA PRO A 222 -9.90 6.75 -55.54
C PRO A 222 -9.71 8.18 -55.03
N LYS A 223 -10.82 8.87 -54.77
CA LYS A 223 -10.82 10.05 -53.92
C LYS A 223 -10.45 9.52 -52.53
N ILE A 224 -9.17 9.59 -52.18
CA ILE A 224 -8.67 9.19 -50.88
C ILE A 224 -9.34 10.12 -49.86
N SER A 225 -10.34 9.62 -49.14
CA SER A 225 -10.92 10.29 -47.98
C SER A 225 -10.01 10.04 -46.78
N TYR A 226 -9.49 11.11 -46.20
CA TYR A 226 -8.66 11.02 -45.00
C TYR A 226 -9.58 11.03 -43.78
N ASP A 227 -9.81 9.85 -43.19
CA ASP A 227 -10.63 9.73 -41.98
C ASP A 227 -9.82 9.89 -40.68
N GLN A 228 -8.48 9.91 -40.78
CA GLN A 228 -7.57 9.94 -39.64
C GLN A 228 -6.44 10.96 -39.86
N ALA A 229 -6.09 11.69 -38.79
CA ALA A 229 -5.01 12.67 -38.75
C ALA A 229 -4.03 12.31 -37.62
N ARG A 230 -2.72 12.32 -37.90
CA ARG A 230 -1.69 11.96 -36.91
C ARG A 230 -1.02 13.22 -36.37
N ILE A 231 -1.22 13.52 -35.10
CA ILE A 231 -0.70 14.75 -34.49
C ILE A 231 0.52 14.41 -33.64
N GLN A 232 1.59 15.19 -33.78
CA GLN A 232 2.77 15.14 -32.92
C GLN A 232 2.83 16.40 -32.06
N LEU A 233 2.74 16.22 -30.74
CA LEU A 233 2.78 17.27 -29.74
C LEU A 233 4.18 17.37 -29.17
N ARG A 234 4.76 18.56 -29.18
CA ARG A 234 6.07 18.87 -28.60
C ARG A 234 5.86 19.63 -27.31
N LEU A 235 6.29 19.03 -26.19
CA LEU A 235 6.25 19.62 -24.87
C LEU A 235 7.46 20.55 -24.68
N PRO A 236 7.37 21.56 -23.79
CA PRO A 236 8.50 22.42 -23.44
C PRO A 236 9.70 21.64 -22.86
N ASP A 237 9.45 20.47 -22.27
CA ASP A 237 10.49 19.59 -21.72
C ASP A 237 11.27 18.82 -22.81
N GLY A 238 10.99 19.10 -24.08
CA GLY A 238 11.59 18.44 -25.24
C GLY A 238 11.02 17.05 -25.56
N ARG A 239 10.08 16.54 -24.74
CA ARG A 239 9.37 15.28 -25.01
C ARG A 239 8.38 15.46 -26.16
N THR A 240 8.18 14.41 -26.94
CA THR A 240 7.18 14.41 -28.02
C THR A 240 6.15 13.31 -27.83
N LEU A 241 4.88 13.67 -27.81
CA LEU A 241 3.76 12.73 -27.80
C LEU A 241 3.19 12.64 -29.21
N SER A 242 2.80 11.45 -29.67
CA SER A 242 2.18 11.28 -30.99
C SER A 242 0.92 10.44 -30.84
N GLN A 243 -0.17 10.94 -31.40
CA GLN A 243 -1.47 10.29 -31.34
C GLN A 243 -2.21 10.45 -32.66
N THR A 244 -2.91 9.40 -33.07
CA THR A 244 -3.80 9.43 -34.23
C THR A 244 -5.21 9.77 -33.76
N PHE A 245 -5.82 10.78 -34.38
CA PHE A 245 -7.16 11.29 -34.12
C PHE A 245 -8.03 11.12 -35.36
N GLY A 246 -9.35 11.13 -35.20
CA GLY A 246 -10.27 11.16 -36.34
C GLY A 246 -10.28 12.54 -37.02
N ALA A 247 -10.44 12.60 -38.34
CA ALA A 247 -10.50 13.88 -39.07
C ALA A 247 -11.66 14.78 -38.58
N LYS A 248 -12.77 14.18 -38.15
CA LYS A 248 -13.97 14.85 -37.61
C LYS A 248 -13.88 15.12 -36.10
N GLU A 249 -12.81 14.69 -35.44
CA GLU A 249 -12.62 14.89 -34.01
C GLU A 249 -12.27 16.35 -33.71
N GLN A 250 -12.64 16.85 -32.54
CA GLN A 250 -12.39 18.23 -32.14
C GLN A 250 -10.94 18.42 -31.65
N LEU A 251 -10.39 19.61 -31.84
CA LEU A 251 -9.06 19.97 -31.30
C LEU A 251 -9.02 19.89 -29.75
N ALA A 252 -10.17 19.98 -29.08
CA ALA A 252 -10.31 19.70 -27.65
C ALA A 252 -9.81 18.30 -27.24
N ALA A 253 -9.93 17.28 -28.10
CA ALA A 253 -9.44 15.93 -27.82
C ALA A 253 -7.91 15.90 -27.68
N VAL A 254 -7.21 16.73 -28.46
CA VAL A 254 -5.75 16.90 -28.38
C VAL A 254 -5.36 17.55 -27.05
N ARG A 255 -6.15 18.52 -26.57
CA ARG A 255 -5.97 19.16 -25.25
C ARG A 255 -6.16 18.15 -24.11
N LEU A 256 -7.20 17.32 -24.18
CA LEU A 256 -7.47 16.30 -23.18
C LEU A 256 -6.38 15.21 -23.19
N TYR A 257 -5.92 14.80 -24.37
CA TYR A 257 -4.82 13.86 -24.52
C TYR A 257 -3.52 14.38 -23.86
N LEU A 258 -3.22 15.68 -23.96
CA LEU A 258 -2.11 16.29 -23.21
C LEU A 258 -2.33 16.20 -21.71
N GLN A 259 -3.53 16.56 -21.24
CA GLN A 259 -3.86 16.56 -19.81
C GLN A 259 -3.75 15.16 -19.19
N MET A 260 -4.06 14.11 -19.95
CA MET A 260 -3.95 12.72 -19.50
C MET A 260 -2.51 12.17 -19.51
N ASN A 261 -1.72 12.52 -20.53
CA ASN A 261 -0.39 11.93 -20.72
C ASN A 261 0.75 12.76 -20.12
N ALA A 262 0.49 14.01 -19.73
CA ALA A 262 1.45 14.89 -19.10
C ALA A 262 0.84 15.51 -17.83
N THR A 263 1.25 14.97 -16.67
CA THR A 263 0.73 15.37 -15.34
C THR A 263 0.97 16.84 -15.01
N GLU A 264 1.99 17.46 -15.61
CA GLU A 264 2.34 18.87 -15.44
C GLU A 264 1.28 19.81 -16.04
N PHE A 265 0.64 19.41 -17.13
CA PHE A 265 -0.46 20.14 -17.77
C PHE A 265 -1.84 19.71 -17.24
N SER A 266 -1.87 18.83 -16.23
CA SER A 266 -3.10 18.36 -15.59
C SER A 266 -3.68 19.37 -14.60
N GLN A 267 -2.79 20.11 -13.92
CA GLN A 267 -3.14 21.08 -12.87
C GLN A 267 -3.15 22.53 -13.35
N GLU A 268 -2.33 22.86 -14.36
CA GLU A 268 -2.18 24.22 -14.88
C GLU A 268 -3.04 24.39 -16.13
N GLY A 269 -4.29 24.84 -15.95
CA GLY A 269 -5.28 24.98 -17.01
C GLY A 269 -4.92 25.99 -18.12
N SER A 270 -3.77 26.65 -18.04
CA SER A 270 -3.31 27.68 -18.97
C SER A 270 -2.10 27.21 -19.79
N PHE A 271 -2.35 26.46 -20.86
CA PHE A 271 -1.36 26.23 -21.92
C PHE A 271 -2.00 26.51 -23.28
N LYS A 272 -1.19 26.98 -24.24
CA LYS A 272 -1.65 27.34 -25.58
C LYS A 272 -1.03 26.42 -26.63
N LEU A 273 -1.83 25.95 -27.57
CA LEU A 273 -1.36 25.11 -28.67
C LEU A 273 -0.96 26.01 -29.85
N MET A 274 0.23 25.78 -30.41
CA MET A 274 0.73 26.48 -31.60
C MET A 274 1.10 25.49 -32.70
N THR A 275 0.75 25.74 -33.95
CA THR A 275 1.27 25.01 -35.11
C THR A 275 2.68 25.49 -35.51
N THR A 276 3.48 24.62 -36.12
CA THR A 276 4.85 25.00 -36.55
C THR A 276 4.88 25.89 -37.80
N PHE A 277 4.03 25.63 -38.78
CA PHE A 277 3.96 26.41 -40.02
C PHE A 277 2.62 26.16 -40.74
N PRO A 278 1.89 27.20 -41.19
CA PRO A 278 2.05 28.59 -40.76
C PRO A 278 1.76 28.68 -39.26
N LYS A 279 2.49 29.53 -38.54
CA LYS A 279 2.36 29.66 -37.09
C LYS A 279 0.98 30.22 -36.75
N LYS A 280 0.10 29.36 -36.24
CA LYS A 280 -1.22 29.73 -35.70
C LYS A 280 -1.25 29.36 -34.23
N ILE A 281 -1.70 30.29 -33.39
CA ILE A 281 -1.85 30.06 -31.96
C ILE A 281 -3.33 29.89 -31.65
N PHE A 282 -3.74 28.71 -31.18
CA PHE A 282 -5.15 28.36 -30.97
C PHE A 282 -5.72 29.03 -29.73
N THR A 283 -6.94 29.57 -29.86
CA THR A 283 -7.75 30.12 -28.77
C THR A 283 -8.89 29.16 -28.40
N GLU A 284 -9.67 29.51 -27.38
CA GLU A 284 -10.74 28.62 -26.89
C GLU A 284 -11.78 28.30 -27.97
N ASP A 285 -12.14 29.28 -28.79
CA ASP A 285 -13.07 29.13 -29.92
C ASP A 285 -12.55 28.19 -31.03
N ASP A 286 -11.24 27.95 -31.11
CA ASP A 286 -10.66 27.02 -32.08
C ASP A 286 -10.71 25.57 -31.59
N PHE A 287 -10.91 25.31 -30.28
CA PHE A 287 -10.98 23.95 -29.74
C PHE A 287 -12.26 23.20 -30.12
N GLU A 288 -13.34 23.93 -30.44
CA GLU A 288 -14.62 23.35 -30.86
C GLU A 288 -14.63 22.94 -32.34
N LYS A 289 -13.62 23.37 -33.11
CA LYS A 289 -13.51 23.08 -34.54
C LYS A 289 -12.93 21.68 -34.77
N PRO A 290 -13.44 20.94 -35.79
CA PRO A 290 -12.87 19.65 -36.14
C PRO A 290 -11.47 19.81 -36.73
N LEU A 291 -10.63 18.79 -36.55
CA LEU A 291 -9.25 18.76 -37.01
C LEU A 291 -9.15 18.94 -38.55
N GLU A 292 -10.14 18.48 -39.31
CA GLU A 292 -10.23 18.68 -40.77
C GLU A 292 -10.21 20.17 -41.19
N LEU A 293 -10.78 21.07 -40.39
CA LEU A 293 -10.81 22.51 -40.70
C LEU A 293 -9.46 23.20 -40.47
N LEU A 294 -8.60 22.60 -39.66
CA LEU A 294 -7.26 23.11 -39.35
C LEU A 294 -6.28 22.91 -40.52
N ASP A 295 -6.49 21.85 -41.31
CA ASP A 295 -5.68 21.47 -42.46
C ASP A 295 -5.75 22.47 -43.64
N SER A 296 -6.76 23.34 -43.65
CA SER A 296 -6.90 24.35 -44.71
C SER A 296 -5.77 25.41 -44.73
N SER A 297 -4.98 25.51 -43.66
CA SER A 297 -3.95 26.55 -43.48
C SER A 297 -2.58 26.17 -44.08
N THR A 298 -2.28 24.88 -44.26
CA THR A 298 -0.97 24.36 -44.71
C THR A 298 -0.97 23.91 -46.17
N ARG A 299 -1.84 24.50 -47.01
CA ARG A 299 -1.95 24.16 -48.44
C ARG A 299 -0.74 24.70 -49.23
N GLY A 300 0.39 23.99 -49.11
CA GLY A 300 1.56 24.16 -49.94
C GLY A 300 1.25 23.77 -51.38
N VAL A 301 1.63 24.64 -52.31
CA VAL A 301 1.58 24.42 -53.75
C VAL A 301 2.30 23.09 -54.08
N ALA A 302 1.66 22.28 -54.93
CA ALA A 302 2.13 21.01 -55.50
C ALA A 302 2.07 19.75 -54.60
N GLY A 303 0.90 19.10 -54.59
CA GLY A 303 0.76 17.77 -55.22
C GLY A 303 1.48 16.54 -54.63
N THR A 304 2.00 16.55 -53.40
CA THR A 304 2.42 15.32 -52.70
C THR A 304 1.80 15.24 -51.31
N TYR A 305 0.73 14.45 -51.21
CA TYR A 305 0.01 14.15 -49.97
C TYR A 305 0.81 13.14 -49.14
N VAL A 306 1.43 13.61 -48.07
CA VAL A 306 2.15 12.80 -47.10
C VAL A 306 1.30 12.74 -45.83
N GLU A 307 1.21 11.54 -45.23
CA GLU A 307 0.65 11.29 -43.89
C GLU A 307 0.85 12.53 -43.00
N GLN A 308 -0.23 13.27 -42.76
CA GLN A 308 -0.20 14.58 -42.13
C GLN A 308 0.29 14.42 -40.71
N THR A 309 1.58 14.68 -40.50
CA THR A 309 2.18 14.83 -39.18
C THR A 309 2.12 16.30 -38.81
N GLU A 310 0.97 16.75 -38.30
CA GLU A 310 0.86 18.10 -37.78
C GLU A 310 1.69 18.20 -36.49
N LYS A 311 2.70 19.07 -36.51
CA LYS A 311 3.56 19.33 -35.37
C LYS A 311 2.97 20.50 -34.59
N ILE A 312 2.46 20.21 -33.40
CA ILE A 312 1.93 21.19 -32.47
C ILE A 312 2.95 21.39 -31.34
N ILE A 313 3.29 22.63 -31.04
CA ILE A 313 4.13 23.03 -29.91
C ILE A 313 3.21 23.51 -28.79
N VAL A 314 3.44 23.01 -27.56
CA VAL A 314 2.74 23.45 -26.36
C VAL A 314 3.48 24.63 -25.75
N LEU A 315 2.79 25.77 -25.59
CA LEU A 315 3.32 26.95 -24.91
C LEU A 315 2.83 27.00 -23.46
N PRO A 316 3.73 27.19 -22.46
CA PRO A 316 3.34 27.41 -21.07
C PRO A 316 2.71 28.80 -20.90
N GLY A 317 1.70 28.91 -20.02
CA GLY A 317 0.92 30.13 -19.82
C GLY A 317 1.70 31.34 -19.32
N LEU A 318 2.85 31.15 -18.65
CA LEU A 318 3.63 32.23 -18.04
C LEU A 318 4.45 33.07 -19.02
N ALA A 319 4.55 32.69 -20.30
CA ALA A 319 5.47 33.32 -21.26
C ALA A 319 4.89 34.55 -22.02
N ILE A 320 3.66 35.00 -21.72
CA ILE A 320 3.00 36.10 -22.47
C ILE A 320 3.23 37.48 -21.80
N LEU A 321 4.39 37.69 -21.18
CA LEU A 321 4.80 39.03 -20.70
C LEU A 321 6.15 39.50 -21.26
N ALA A 322 6.58 38.96 -22.40
CA ALA A 322 7.77 39.45 -23.11
C ALA A 322 7.43 39.83 -24.56
N PRO A 323 7.81 41.04 -25.03
CA PRO A 323 7.54 41.48 -26.40
C PRO A 323 8.28 40.60 -27.44
N PRO A 324 7.79 40.54 -28.69
CA PRO A 324 8.14 39.54 -29.70
C PRO A 324 9.58 39.58 -30.25
N SER A 325 10.47 40.40 -29.68
CA SER A 325 11.80 40.65 -30.24
C SER A 325 12.89 39.67 -29.79
N VAL A 326 12.62 38.75 -28.85
CA VAL A 326 13.69 37.90 -28.28
C VAL A 326 13.28 36.42 -28.28
N TYR A 327 13.20 35.85 -29.47
CA TYR A 327 13.40 34.40 -29.64
C TYR A 327 14.49 34.20 -30.69
N ALA A 328 15.76 34.31 -30.26
CA ALA A 328 16.90 33.91 -31.07
C ALA A 328 16.96 32.37 -31.09
N LEU A 329 16.53 31.77 -32.21
CA LEU A 329 16.78 30.37 -32.54
C LEU A 329 18.23 30.22 -33.00
N CYS A 330 19.13 29.80 -32.12
CA CYS A 330 20.43 29.27 -32.52
C CYS A 330 20.24 27.83 -33.04
N LEU A 331 20.30 27.66 -34.36
CA LEU A 331 20.52 26.36 -34.98
C LEU A 331 22.03 26.06 -34.90
N GLY A 332 22.41 25.15 -34.01
CA GLY A 332 23.79 24.71 -33.83
C GLY A 332 23.88 23.19 -33.80
N THR A 333 24.49 22.62 -34.84
CA THR A 333 24.84 21.22 -34.97
C THR A 333 25.81 20.77 -33.86
N GLY A 334 25.47 19.69 -33.15
CA GLY A 334 26.43 18.84 -32.43
C GLY A 334 26.65 19.14 -30.94
N GLY A 335 26.29 18.16 -30.10
CA GLY A 335 26.99 17.84 -28.84
C GLY A 335 26.76 18.75 -27.62
N ARG A 336 25.92 18.26 -26.67
CA ARG A 336 25.82 18.65 -25.24
C ARG A 336 25.80 20.15 -24.90
N ALA A 337 24.62 20.67 -24.56
CA ALA A 337 24.48 21.93 -23.83
C ALA A 337 24.18 21.67 -22.35
N LEU A 338 25.09 22.07 -21.47
CA LEU A 338 24.84 22.27 -20.04
C LEU A 338 24.18 23.65 -19.89
N PHE A 339 23.04 23.71 -19.22
CA PHE A 339 22.42 24.97 -18.82
C PHE A 339 22.90 25.35 -17.42
N THR A 340 23.69 26.41 -17.32
CA THR A 340 23.94 27.12 -16.06
C THR A 340 22.95 28.26 -15.95
N ALA A 341 22.17 28.28 -14.87
CA ALA A 341 21.31 29.39 -14.49
C ALA A 341 22.19 30.57 -14.05
N LEU A 342 22.02 31.74 -14.67
CA LEU A 342 22.45 33.02 -14.11
C LEU A 342 21.23 33.68 -13.48
N PHE A 343 21.24 33.74 -12.16
CA PHE A 343 20.45 34.65 -11.36
C PHE A 343 21.24 35.95 -11.28
N GLU A 344 20.63 37.08 -11.63
CA GLU A 344 21.11 38.40 -11.25
C GLU A 344 19.92 39.13 -10.62
N ASP A 345 20.19 39.70 -9.44
CA ASP A 345 19.25 40.21 -8.41
C ASP A 345 18.27 41.30 -8.88
#